data_AF-A0A9D4M2N4-F1
#
_entry.id   AF-A0A9D4M2N4-F1
#
_cell.length_a   1.000
_cell.length_b   1.000
_cell.length_c   1.000
_cell.angle_alpha   90.00
_cell.angle_beta   90.00
_cell.angle_gamma   90.00
#
_symmetry.space_group_name_H-M   'P 1'
#
loop_
_entity.id
_entity.type
_entity.pdbx_description
1 polymer ?
#
loop_
_entity_poly.entity_id
_entity_poly.type
_entity_poly.pdbx_seq_one_letter_code
_entity_poly.pdbx_strand_id
1 'polypeptide(L)'
;MPLLNVIPDAPLNVSRHLPVFISFSIDIRQDETRVTYRWSNSKEINEYKIAVSEHLRSTQLDYTDVNGTCSHIVRCISSAAEKCLSKRTYKRFFKPFRSSELKNKHHQLRLARLALIWSGRRTGQQEYAHYKAIKKTFRRDLRMASHRYDEEEMERIDTLAEIDQKAFWKVVNSKCTKSKQNGCELDFDGKRETTIDGVLRGWNSHFKRLYSFEENPKFDPFHKELVENSVTKYLNTPDVDHDYIGSNNQGTTKQQKRITRQHHI
;
A
#
# COMPACT_ATOMS: atom_id res chain seq x y z
N MET A 1 -37.79 -43.17 63.73
CA MET A 1 -38.16 -41.76 63.81
C MET A 1 -37.01 -40.98 64.44
N PRO A 2 -36.02 -40.48 63.66
CA PRO A 2 -34.97 -39.61 64.19
C PRO A 2 -35.37 -38.14 64.06
N LEU A 3 -35.02 -37.38 65.10
CA LEU A 3 -35.35 -35.97 65.32
C LEU A 3 -34.62 -35.06 64.31
N LEU A 4 -35.35 -34.07 63.80
CA LEU A 4 -34.86 -32.98 62.96
C LEU A 4 -33.83 -32.13 63.71
N ASN A 5 -32.61 -32.04 63.17
CA ASN A 5 -31.66 -30.98 63.54
C ASN A 5 -32.10 -29.67 62.89
N VAL A 6 -32.72 -28.80 63.68
CA VAL A 6 -32.96 -27.40 63.33
C VAL A 6 -31.64 -26.65 63.45
N ILE A 7 -31.10 -26.19 62.33
CA ILE A 7 -29.97 -25.27 62.30
C ILE A 7 -30.52 -23.89 62.69
N PRO A 8 -29.95 -23.21 63.70
CA PRO A 8 -30.44 -21.91 64.14
C PRO A 8 -30.28 -20.86 63.03
N ASP A 9 -31.34 -20.07 62.84
CA ASP A 9 -31.40 -18.95 61.91
C ASP A 9 -30.21 -18.00 62.15
N ALA A 10 -29.37 -17.86 61.12
CA ALA A 10 -28.35 -16.83 61.08
C ALA A 10 -29.03 -15.46 60.90
N PRO A 11 -28.51 -14.39 61.52
CA PRO A 11 -29.15 -13.07 61.51
C PRO A 11 -29.36 -12.55 60.08
N LEU A 12 -30.60 -12.18 59.75
CA LEU A 12 -31.10 -11.69 58.46
C LEU A 12 -30.45 -10.39 57.93
N ASN A 13 -29.41 -9.87 58.60
CA ASN A 13 -28.87 -8.54 58.34
C ASN A 13 -27.44 -8.55 57.76
N VAL A 14 -26.87 -9.71 57.46
CA VAL A 14 -25.61 -9.81 56.70
C VAL A 14 -25.92 -10.29 55.29
N SER A 15 -25.85 -9.36 54.34
CA SER A 15 -26.03 -9.70 52.94
C SER A 15 -24.98 -10.71 52.49
N ARG A 16 -25.42 -11.92 52.09
CA ARG A 16 -24.57 -13.01 51.58
C ARG A 16 -24.10 -12.78 50.14
N HIS A 17 -23.83 -11.53 49.76
CA HIS A 17 -23.26 -11.26 48.43
C HIS A 17 -21.77 -11.65 48.47
N LEU A 18 -21.44 -12.79 47.87
CA LEU A 18 -20.06 -13.12 47.53
C LEU A 18 -19.46 -11.95 46.72
N PRO A 19 -18.17 -11.60 46.92
CA PRO A 19 -17.53 -10.57 46.12
C PRO A 19 -17.62 -10.97 44.63
N VAL A 20 -18.30 -10.14 43.85
CA VAL A 20 -18.40 -10.33 42.40
C VAL A 20 -17.12 -9.77 41.79
N PHE A 21 -16.22 -10.65 41.38
CA PHE A 21 -15.08 -10.28 40.57
C PHE A 21 -15.51 -10.22 39.11
N ILE A 22 -15.49 -9.03 38.53
CA ILE A 22 -15.76 -8.83 37.11
C ILE A 22 -14.43 -8.61 36.41
N SER A 23 -14.13 -9.45 35.41
CA SER A 23 -13.08 -9.19 34.43
C SER A 23 -13.73 -8.82 33.10
N PHE A 24 -13.19 -7.81 32.45
CA PHE A 24 -13.66 -7.39 31.13
C PHE A 24 -12.62 -7.84 30.11
N SER A 25 -13.03 -8.71 29.19
CA SER A 25 -12.27 -8.94 27.96
C SER A 25 -12.90 -8.09 26.88
N ILE A 26 -12.28 -6.95 26.57
CA ILE A 26 -12.76 -6.03 25.54
C ILE A 26 -12.18 -6.51 24.22
N ASP A 27 -13.02 -7.22 23.45
CA ASP A 27 -12.71 -7.48 22.05
C ASP A 27 -12.89 -6.18 21.26
N ILE A 28 -11.77 -5.48 21.04
CA ILE A 28 -11.74 -4.27 20.22
C ILE A 28 -11.95 -4.70 18.76
N ARG A 29 -13.21 -4.86 18.36
CA ARG A 29 -13.57 -4.88 16.95
C ARG A 29 -13.20 -3.52 16.36
N GLN A 30 -12.18 -3.52 15.50
CA GLN A 30 -11.76 -2.33 14.77
C GLN A 30 -12.85 -1.97 13.76
N ASP A 31 -13.87 -1.25 14.19
CA ASP A 31 -14.72 -0.51 13.26
C ASP A 31 -13.85 0.52 12.51
N GLU A 32 -14.07 0.60 11.21
CA GLU A 32 -13.20 1.27 10.24
C GLU A 32 -13.14 2.81 10.36
N THR A 33 -13.65 3.41 11.43
CA THR A 33 -13.41 4.82 11.75
C THR A 33 -12.09 4.99 12.50
N ARG A 34 -10.99 4.56 11.88
CA ARG A 34 -9.63 4.67 12.42
C ARG A 34 -9.14 6.12 12.35
N VAL A 35 -9.40 6.90 13.39
CA VAL A 35 -8.33 7.77 13.92
C VAL A 35 -7.41 6.87 14.75
N THR A 36 -6.61 6.04 14.07
CA THR A 36 -5.48 5.36 14.71
C THR A 36 -4.47 6.43 15.06
N TYR A 37 -4.47 6.90 16.31
CA TYR A 37 -3.33 7.57 16.87
C TYR A 37 -2.16 6.59 16.80
N ARG A 38 -1.19 6.86 15.91
CA ARG A 38 0.10 6.17 15.96
C ARG A 38 0.80 6.68 17.22
N TRP A 39 0.60 5.98 18.33
CA TRP A 39 1.37 6.11 19.56
C TRP A 39 2.79 5.55 19.34
N SER A 40 3.52 6.05 18.34
CA SER A 40 4.88 5.58 18.05
C SER A 40 5.93 6.25 18.93
N ASN A 41 5.56 7.31 19.66
CA ASN A 41 6.47 8.04 20.54
C ASN A 41 6.26 7.59 22.00
N SER A 42 7.20 6.79 22.51
CA SER A 42 7.16 6.28 23.90
C SER A 42 7.08 7.40 24.94
N LYS A 43 7.63 8.58 24.63
CA LYS A 43 7.58 9.76 25.50
C LYS A 43 6.16 10.28 25.68
N GLU A 44 5.41 10.48 24.60
CA GLU A 44 4.02 10.99 24.63
C GLU A 44 3.08 10.03 25.36
N ILE A 45 3.29 8.71 25.22
CA ILE A 45 2.54 7.69 25.96
C ILE A 45 2.81 7.82 27.47
N ASN A 46 4.07 7.97 27.86
CA ASN A 46 4.44 8.09 29.27
C ASN A 46 3.90 9.39 29.88
N GLU A 47 3.97 10.51 29.16
CA GLU A 47 3.39 11.77 29.59
C GLU A 47 1.88 11.67 29.78
N TYR A 48 1.16 11.02 28.84
CA TYR A 48 -0.26 10.77 28.97
C TYR A 48 -0.60 9.88 30.18
N LYS A 49 0.15 8.79 30.39
CA LYS A 49 -0.04 7.89 31.55
C LYS A 49 0.17 8.61 32.88
N ILE A 50 1.21 9.44 32.97
CA ILE A 50 1.48 10.26 34.16
C ILE A 50 0.32 11.21 34.41
N ALA A 51 -0.13 11.94 33.38
CA ALA A 51 -1.24 12.86 33.51
C ALA A 51 -2.54 12.17 33.95
N VAL A 52 -2.91 11.02 33.37
CA VAL A 52 -4.09 10.26 33.80
C VAL A 52 -3.97 9.83 35.26
N SER A 53 -2.79 9.34 35.66
CA SER A 53 -2.53 8.88 37.04
C SER A 53 -2.63 10.03 38.06
N GLU A 54 -2.10 11.21 37.73
CA GLU A 54 -2.23 12.40 38.57
C GLU A 54 -3.70 12.83 38.73
N HIS A 55 -4.46 12.86 37.64
CA HIS A 55 -5.86 13.26 37.69
C HIS A 55 -6.70 12.27 38.52
N LEU A 56 -6.44 10.96 38.38
CA LEU A 56 -7.13 9.93 39.17
C LEU A 56 -6.77 9.95 40.66
N ARG A 57 -5.52 10.32 41.01
CA ARG A 57 -5.08 10.42 42.42
C ARG A 57 -5.62 11.64 43.16
N SER A 58 -5.99 12.69 42.43
CA SER A 58 -6.43 13.95 43.04
C SER A 58 -7.82 13.90 43.67
N THR A 59 -8.58 12.81 43.47
CA THR A 59 -9.98 12.71 43.91
C THR A 59 -10.24 11.38 44.59
N GLN A 60 -10.83 11.43 45.78
CA GLN A 60 -11.25 10.24 46.51
C GLN A 60 -12.54 9.71 45.85
N LEU A 61 -12.49 8.49 45.30
CA LEU A 61 -13.64 7.88 44.63
C LEU A 61 -14.64 7.40 45.68
N ASP A 62 -15.89 7.85 45.55
CA ASP A 62 -17.01 7.33 46.33
C ASP A 62 -17.62 6.13 45.60
N TYR A 63 -17.47 4.95 46.20
CA TYR A 63 -17.94 3.69 45.65
C TYR A 63 -19.47 3.54 45.69
N THR A 64 -20.18 4.43 46.40
CA THR A 64 -21.64 4.38 46.49
C THR A 64 -22.34 5.02 45.29
N ASP A 65 -21.67 5.94 44.58
CA ASP A 65 -22.15 6.56 43.34
C ASP A 65 -21.30 6.12 42.14
N VAL A 66 -21.69 4.98 41.56
CA VAL A 66 -21.05 4.40 40.37
C VAL A 66 -21.07 5.38 39.18
N ASN A 67 -22.16 6.12 38.99
CA ASN A 67 -22.31 7.05 37.87
C ASN A 67 -21.40 8.27 38.03
N GLY A 68 -21.31 8.80 39.25
CA GLY A 68 -20.35 9.85 39.61
C GLY A 68 -18.91 9.42 39.39
N THR A 69 -18.56 8.20 39.82
CA THR A 69 -17.22 7.61 39.62
C THR A 69 -16.89 7.43 38.14
N CYS A 70 -17.80 6.90 37.33
CA CYS A 70 -17.60 6.76 35.89
C CYS A 70 -17.42 8.12 35.20
N SER A 71 -18.27 9.09 35.52
CA SER A 71 -18.19 10.45 34.98
C SER A 71 -16.85 11.11 35.33
N HIS A 72 -16.39 10.89 36.56
CA HIS A 72 -15.10 11.39 37.02
C HIS A 72 -13.93 10.78 36.23
N ILE A 73 -13.90 9.45 36.04
CA ILE A 73 -12.86 8.76 35.27
C ILE A 73 -12.83 9.28 33.83
N VAL A 74 -13.99 9.39 33.17
CA VAL A 74 -14.10 9.92 31.80
C VAL A 74 -13.55 11.34 31.72
N ARG A 75 -13.89 12.20 32.70
CA ARG A 75 -13.36 13.56 32.78
C ARG A 75 -11.83 13.56 32.93
N CYS A 76 -11.27 12.75 33.81
CA CYS A 76 -9.82 12.66 34.03
C CYS A 76 -9.07 12.18 32.77
N ILE A 77 -9.60 11.15 32.11
CA ILE A 77 -9.07 10.66 30.82
C ILE A 77 -9.13 11.74 29.75
N SER A 78 -10.24 12.47 29.68
CA SER A 78 -10.46 13.53 28.69
C SER A 78 -9.55 14.74 28.93
N SER A 79 -9.42 15.20 30.18
CA SER A 79 -8.51 16.29 30.54
C SER A 79 -7.05 15.95 30.30
N ALA A 80 -6.62 14.72 30.64
CA ALA A 80 -5.29 14.24 30.31
C ALA A 80 -5.07 14.17 28.79
N ALA A 81 -6.10 13.75 28.04
CA ALA A 81 -6.04 13.69 26.58
C ALA A 81 -5.93 15.09 25.97
N GLU A 82 -6.69 16.07 26.45
CA GLU A 82 -6.62 17.45 25.97
C GLU A 82 -5.26 18.11 26.22
N LYS A 83 -4.60 17.75 27.32
CA LYS A 83 -3.28 18.27 27.71
C LYS A 83 -2.15 17.60 26.93
N CYS A 84 -2.17 16.27 26.81
CA CYS A 84 -1.05 15.49 26.32
C CYS A 84 -1.18 15.12 24.83
N LEU A 85 -2.39 15.01 24.29
CA LEU A 85 -2.56 14.69 22.87
C LEU A 85 -2.31 15.92 22.01
N SER A 86 -1.45 15.74 21.01
CA SER A 86 -1.26 16.75 19.99
C SER A 86 -2.58 17.05 19.28
N LYS A 87 -3.09 18.27 19.42
CA LYS A 87 -4.26 18.79 18.68
C LYS A 87 -3.97 18.99 17.18
N ARG A 88 -2.76 18.61 16.71
CA ARG A 88 -2.43 18.62 15.28
C ARG A 88 -3.33 17.61 14.60
N THR A 89 -4.38 18.09 13.94
CA THR A 89 -5.17 17.29 13.02
C THR A 89 -4.23 16.61 12.06
N TYR A 90 -4.18 15.27 12.08
CA TYR A 90 -3.39 14.50 11.15
C TYR A 90 -3.88 14.81 9.73
N LYS A 91 -3.11 15.59 8.99
CA LYS A 91 -3.44 15.90 7.62
C LYS A 91 -2.81 14.85 6.71
N ARG A 92 -3.42 13.66 6.72
CA ARG A 92 -2.98 12.42 6.04
C ARG A 92 -2.55 12.59 4.58
N PHE A 93 -2.96 13.68 3.92
CA PHE A 93 -2.74 13.89 2.49
C PHE A 93 -2.56 15.37 2.12
N PHE A 94 -1.70 16.14 2.83
CA PHE A 94 -1.16 17.30 2.13
C PHE A 94 -0.19 16.77 1.09
N LYS A 95 -0.66 16.78 -0.16
CA LYS A 95 0.19 16.72 -1.33
C LYS A 95 1.38 17.64 -1.05
N PRO A 96 2.62 17.13 -1.01
CA PRO A 96 3.79 17.88 -0.52
C PRO A 96 4.01 19.18 -1.29
N PHE A 97 3.58 19.21 -2.55
CA PHE A 97 3.57 20.38 -3.42
C PHE A 97 2.47 21.44 -3.17
N ARG A 98 1.71 21.37 -2.07
CA ARG A 98 0.70 22.40 -1.72
C ARG A 98 1.34 23.66 -1.11
N SER A 99 1.92 24.48 -1.98
CA SER A 99 2.42 25.82 -1.64
C SER A 99 1.32 26.77 -1.15
N SER A 100 1.72 27.86 -0.48
CA SER A 100 0.83 28.97 -0.10
C SER A 100 0.11 29.57 -1.32
N GLU A 101 0.82 29.71 -2.43
CA GLU A 101 0.28 30.19 -3.70
C GLU A 101 -0.85 29.28 -4.22
N LEU A 102 -0.64 27.96 -4.22
CA LEU A 102 -1.66 27.01 -4.68
C LEU A 102 -2.87 26.98 -3.73
N LYS A 103 -2.67 27.22 -2.43
CA LYS A 103 -3.76 27.42 -1.47
C LYS A 103 -4.57 28.68 -1.79
N ASN A 104 -3.90 29.79 -2.12
CA ASN A 104 -4.58 31.02 -2.54
C ASN A 104 -5.40 30.81 -3.82
N LYS A 105 -4.82 30.16 -4.84
CA LYS A 105 -5.54 29.80 -6.07
C LYS A 105 -6.73 28.87 -5.82
N HIS A 106 -6.59 27.91 -4.90
CA HIS A 106 -7.72 27.08 -4.47
C HIS A 106 -8.81 27.89 -3.74
N HIS A 107 -8.43 28.88 -2.93
CA HIS A 107 -9.36 29.79 -2.29
C HIS A 107 -10.13 30.63 -3.32
N GLN A 108 -9.43 31.22 -4.30
CA GLN A 108 -10.06 31.93 -5.42
C GLN A 108 -11.03 31.04 -6.21
N LEU A 109 -10.66 29.78 -6.47
CA LEU A 109 -11.55 28.80 -7.10
C LEU A 109 -12.83 28.57 -6.28
N ARG A 110 -12.72 28.53 -4.94
CA ARG A 110 -13.89 28.41 -4.06
C ARG A 110 -14.77 29.66 -4.12
N LEU A 111 -14.18 30.86 -4.07
CA LEU A 111 -14.93 32.11 -4.18
C LEU A 111 -15.67 32.22 -5.51
N ALA A 112 -15.00 31.93 -6.62
CA ALA A 112 -15.61 31.94 -7.95
C ALA A 112 -16.75 30.91 -8.07
N ARG A 113 -16.62 29.74 -7.41
CA ARG A 113 -17.70 28.75 -7.34
C ARG A 113 -18.90 29.26 -6.56
N LEU A 114 -18.68 29.97 -5.44
CA LEU A 114 -19.76 30.56 -4.65
C LEU A 114 -20.50 31.62 -5.44
N ALA A 115 -19.78 32.52 -6.12
CA ALA A 115 -20.38 33.51 -7.01
C ALA A 115 -21.26 32.87 -8.10
N LEU A 116 -20.77 31.80 -8.75
CA LEU A 116 -21.57 31.03 -9.71
C LEU A 116 -22.81 30.36 -9.08
N ILE A 117 -22.72 29.92 -7.83
CA ILE A 117 -23.87 29.35 -7.12
C ILE A 117 -24.91 30.44 -6.85
N TRP A 118 -24.47 31.62 -6.39
CA TRP A 118 -25.35 32.76 -6.13
C TRP A 118 -26.00 33.30 -7.40
N SER A 119 -25.33 33.23 -8.56
CA SER A 119 -25.92 33.60 -9.85
C SER A 119 -26.91 32.57 -10.42
N GLY A 120 -27.15 31.45 -9.70
CA GLY A 120 -28.08 30.41 -10.13
C GLY A 120 -27.49 29.39 -11.12
N ARG A 121 -26.16 29.33 -11.24
CA ARG A 121 -25.42 28.33 -12.05
C ARG A 121 -25.80 28.30 -13.54
N ARG A 122 -26.28 29.42 -14.09
CA ARG A 122 -26.69 29.48 -15.49
C ARG A 122 -25.48 29.42 -16.42
N THR A 123 -25.54 28.52 -17.40
CA THR A 123 -24.54 28.45 -18.48
C THR A 123 -24.66 29.71 -19.35
N GLY A 124 -23.52 30.28 -19.78
CA GLY A 124 -23.47 31.48 -20.65
C GLY A 124 -23.34 32.81 -19.91
N GLN A 125 -23.40 32.82 -18.58
CA GLN A 125 -23.14 34.01 -17.77
C GLN A 125 -21.63 34.26 -17.56
N GLN A 126 -21.29 35.51 -17.26
CA GLN A 126 -19.90 35.94 -16.99
C GLN A 126 -19.29 35.16 -15.82
N GLU A 127 -20.06 34.88 -14.77
CA GLU A 127 -19.63 34.12 -13.59
C GLU A 127 -19.25 32.68 -13.95
N TYR A 128 -19.98 32.06 -14.89
CA TYR A 128 -19.65 30.72 -15.38
C TYR A 128 -18.32 30.72 -16.14
N ALA A 129 -18.13 31.69 -17.05
CA ALA A 129 -16.87 31.85 -17.78
C ALA A 129 -15.69 32.11 -16.83
N HIS A 130 -15.88 33.02 -15.86
CA HIS A 130 -14.88 33.36 -14.85
C HIS A 130 -14.48 32.16 -13.98
N TYR A 131 -15.47 31.42 -13.45
CA TYR A 131 -15.21 30.19 -12.70
C TYR A 131 -14.45 29.15 -13.53
N LYS A 132 -14.82 28.95 -14.80
CA LYS A 132 -14.15 27.98 -15.69
C LYS A 132 -12.71 28.39 -15.99
N ALA A 133 -12.45 29.69 -16.18
CA ALA A 133 -11.10 30.22 -16.35
C ALA A 133 -10.23 29.95 -15.11
N ILE A 134 -10.71 30.32 -13.91
CA ILE A 134 -9.99 30.06 -12.65
C ILE A 134 -9.78 28.57 -12.40
N LYS A 135 -10.78 27.73 -12.71
CA LYS A 135 -10.66 26.27 -12.60
C LYS A 135 -9.59 25.71 -13.53
N LYS A 136 -9.49 26.23 -14.75
CA LYS A 136 -8.48 25.82 -15.74
C LYS A 136 -7.08 26.19 -15.27
N THR A 137 -6.88 27.44 -14.83
CA THR A 137 -5.59 27.91 -14.31
C THR A 137 -5.17 27.14 -13.07
N PHE A 138 -6.06 26.98 -12.08
CA PHE A 138 -5.78 26.19 -10.88
C PHE A 138 -5.36 24.74 -11.21
N ARG A 139 -6.05 24.07 -12.15
CA ARG A 139 -5.70 22.70 -12.56
C ARG A 139 -4.34 22.63 -13.26
N ARG A 140 -4.02 23.61 -14.11
CA ARG A 140 -2.70 23.71 -14.74
C ARG A 140 -1.62 23.84 -13.67
N ASP A 141 -1.77 24.80 -12.78
CA ASP A 141 -0.76 25.10 -11.76
C ASP A 141 -0.61 23.97 -10.74
N LEU A 142 -1.71 23.27 -10.42
CA LEU A 142 -1.68 22.06 -9.61
C LEU A 142 -0.86 20.94 -10.26
N ARG A 143 -0.97 20.77 -11.59
CA ARG A 143 -0.19 19.78 -12.33
C ARG A 143 1.28 20.17 -12.41
N MET A 144 1.58 21.44 -12.69
CA MET A 144 2.97 21.93 -12.70
C MET A 144 3.63 21.77 -11.34
N ALA A 145 2.93 22.11 -10.26
CA ALA A 145 3.46 21.92 -8.90
C ALA A 145 3.69 20.45 -8.56
N SER A 146 2.83 19.54 -9.02
CA SER A 146 3.04 18.09 -8.88
C SER A 146 4.28 17.64 -9.65
N HIS A 147 4.38 18.03 -10.92
CA HIS A 147 5.50 17.65 -11.79
C HIS A 147 6.83 18.12 -11.22
N ARG A 148 6.92 19.39 -10.83
CA ARG A 148 8.12 19.96 -10.23
C ARG A 148 8.54 19.21 -8.95
N TYR A 149 7.56 18.85 -8.11
CA TYR A 149 7.87 18.05 -6.92
C TYR A 149 8.37 16.66 -7.29
N ASP A 150 7.78 16.03 -8.31
CA ASP A 150 8.23 14.73 -8.79
C ASP A 150 9.66 14.82 -9.38
N GLU A 151 9.97 15.88 -10.14
CA GLU A 151 11.31 16.18 -10.67
C GLU A 151 12.34 16.41 -9.55
N GLU A 152 12.07 17.32 -8.62
CA GLU A 152 12.93 17.63 -7.46
C GLU A 152 13.21 16.36 -6.63
N GLU A 153 12.20 15.51 -6.49
CA GLU A 153 12.32 14.29 -5.71
C GLU A 153 13.06 13.17 -6.46
N MET A 154 12.97 13.11 -7.79
CA MET A 154 13.79 12.24 -8.63
C MET A 154 15.26 12.69 -8.59
N GLU A 155 15.53 13.99 -8.76
CA GLU A 155 16.88 14.55 -8.66
C GLU A 155 17.50 14.29 -7.28
N ARG A 156 16.71 14.41 -6.21
CA ARG A 156 17.13 14.05 -4.85
C ARG A 156 17.48 12.57 -4.73
N ILE A 157 16.73 11.69 -5.38
CA ILE A 157 17.01 10.25 -5.40
C ILE A 157 18.29 9.96 -6.18
N ASP A 158 18.48 10.58 -7.34
CA ASP A 158 19.67 10.42 -8.18
C ASP A 158 20.93 10.89 -7.44
N THR A 159 20.87 12.07 -6.82
CA THR A 159 21.96 12.61 -5.98
C THR A 159 22.30 11.67 -4.82
N LEU A 160 21.28 11.07 -4.18
CA LEU A 160 21.51 10.09 -3.11
C LEU A 160 22.12 8.78 -3.64
N ALA A 161 21.77 8.35 -4.85
CA ALA A 161 22.35 7.16 -5.46
C ALA A 161 23.87 7.32 -5.65
N GLU A 162 24.33 8.53 -5.98
CA GLU A 162 25.74 8.85 -6.17
C GLU A 162 26.51 9.02 -4.86
N ILE A 163 25.91 9.65 -3.84
CA ILE A 163 26.60 10.03 -2.59
C ILE A 163 26.46 8.96 -1.49
N ASP A 164 25.27 8.41 -1.28
CA ASP A 164 24.96 7.50 -0.16
C ASP A 164 23.93 6.43 -0.56
N GLN A 165 24.44 5.27 -0.99
CA GLN A 165 23.62 4.11 -1.36
C GLN A 165 22.66 3.66 -0.24
N LYS A 166 23.03 3.81 1.03
CA LYS A 166 22.17 3.39 2.15
C LYS A 166 20.99 4.36 2.30
N ALA A 167 21.23 5.66 2.19
CA ALA A 167 20.17 6.67 2.21
C ALA A 167 19.26 6.56 0.99
N PHE A 168 19.81 6.27 -0.20
CA PHE A 168 19.04 5.98 -1.41
C PHE A 168 18.03 4.86 -1.17
N TRP A 169 18.48 3.67 -0.74
CA TRP A 169 17.59 2.53 -0.52
C TRP A 169 16.56 2.81 0.57
N LYS A 170 16.92 3.57 1.60
CA LYS A 170 15.96 4.00 2.62
C LYS A 170 14.83 4.85 2.03
N VAL A 171 15.15 5.80 1.15
CA VAL A 171 14.16 6.64 0.48
C VAL A 171 13.28 5.82 -0.46
N VAL A 172 13.88 5.02 -1.34
CA VAL A 172 13.16 4.16 -2.29
C VAL A 172 12.21 3.21 -1.56
N ASN A 173 12.70 2.50 -0.54
CA ASN A 173 11.90 1.54 0.23
C ASN A 173 10.83 2.21 1.09
N SER A 174 11.02 3.46 1.54
CA SER A 174 9.99 4.19 2.30
C SER A 174 8.74 4.49 1.47
N LYS A 175 8.88 4.57 0.14
CA LYS A 175 7.81 4.89 -0.79
C LYS A 175 7.13 3.67 -1.40
N CYS A 176 7.82 2.53 -1.42
CA CYS A 176 7.18 1.25 -1.65
C CYS A 176 6.21 0.99 -0.49
N THR A 177 4.97 1.49 -0.63
CA THR A 177 3.88 1.13 0.28
C THR A 177 3.87 -0.39 0.37
N LYS A 178 3.90 -0.94 1.58
CA LYS A 178 3.89 -2.41 1.85
C LYS A 178 2.66 -3.15 1.27
N SER A 179 1.85 -2.45 0.47
CA SER A 179 0.72 -2.91 -0.34
C SER A 179 1.06 -4.07 -1.28
N LYS A 180 2.34 -4.38 -1.53
CA LYS A 180 2.77 -5.53 -2.35
C LYS A 180 3.72 -6.49 -1.62
N GLN A 181 3.53 -6.69 -0.32
CA GLN A 181 4.05 -7.88 0.36
C GLN A 181 3.05 -9.05 0.33
N ASN A 182 2.21 -9.13 -0.71
CA ASN A 182 1.91 -10.48 -1.20
C ASN A 182 3.23 -10.92 -1.82
N GLY A 183 3.95 -11.83 -1.16
CA GLY A 183 5.17 -12.41 -1.70
C GLY A 183 4.90 -12.91 -3.13
N CYS A 184 5.95 -13.11 -3.93
CA CYS A 184 5.80 -13.83 -5.19
C CYS A 184 5.17 -15.20 -4.85
N GLU A 185 3.87 -15.37 -5.13
CA GLU A 185 3.17 -16.62 -4.88
C GLU A 185 3.20 -17.42 -6.17
N LEU A 186 3.82 -18.59 -6.13
CA LEU A 186 3.76 -19.57 -7.21
C LEU A 186 2.75 -20.64 -6.81
N ASP A 187 1.67 -20.79 -7.58
CA ASP A 187 0.77 -21.93 -7.46
C ASP A 187 1.29 -23.04 -8.40
N PHE A 188 1.80 -24.11 -7.81
CA PHE A 188 2.29 -25.27 -8.55
C PHE A 188 1.61 -26.52 -7.99
N ASP A 189 0.93 -27.28 -8.86
CA ASP A 189 0.13 -28.45 -8.52
C ASP A 189 -0.87 -28.22 -7.35
N GLY A 190 -1.50 -27.03 -7.31
CA GLY A 190 -2.50 -26.65 -6.31
C GLY A 190 -1.92 -26.23 -4.97
N LYS A 191 -0.59 -26.18 -4.85
CA LYS A 191 0.10 -25.70 -3.65
C LYS A 191 0.66 -24.30 -3.92
N ARG A 192 0.13 -23.32 -3.15
CA ARG A 192 0.66 -21.96 -3.15
C ARG A 192 1.91 -21.86 -2.28
N GLU A 193 3.05 -21.63 -2.93
CA GLU A 193 4.35 -21.41 -2.29
C GLU A 193 4.68 -19.92 -2.32
N THR A 194 4.92 -19.34 -1.13
CA THR A 194 5.21 -17.90 -0.95
C THR A 194 6.65 -17.65 -0.49
N THR A 195 7.40 -18.71 -0.21
CA THR A 195 8.82 -18.65 0.16
C THR A 195 9.69 -18.70 -1.09
N ILE A 196 10.85 -18.02 -1.06
CA ILE A 196 11.80 -18.00 -2.19
C ILE A 196 12.19 -19.43 -2.59
N ASP A 197 12.51 -20.28 -1.60
CA ASP A 197 12.88 -21.67 -1.85
C ASP A 197 11.70 -22.49 -2.40
N GLY A 198 10.48 -22.22 -1.94
CA GLY A 198 9.27 -22.86 -2.45
C GLY A 198 9.02 -22.53 -3.92
N VAL A 199 9.17 -21.25 -4.30
CA VAL A 199 9.07 -20.79 -5.69
C VAL A 199 10.15 -21.43 -6.56
N LEU A 200 11.40 -21.48 -6.10
CA LEU A 200 12.50 -22.11 -6.83
C LEU A 200 12.29 -23.62 -7.01
N ARG A 201 11.81 -24.32 -5.98
CA ARG A 201 11.46 -25.75 -6.08
C ARG A 201 10.29 -26.00 -7.04
N GLY A 202 9.27 -25.14 -7.03
CA GLY A 202 8.15 -25.23 -7.96
C GLY A 202 8.60 -25.08 -9.42
N TRP A 203 9.45 -24.08 -9.71
CA TRP A 203 10.04 -23.93 -11.04
C TRP A 203 10.94 -25.10 -11.43
N ASN A 204 11.80 -25.58 -10.54
CA ASN A 204 12.63 -26.75 -10.79
C ASN A 204 11.77 -27.98 -11.13
N SER A 205 10.71 -28.23 -10.36
CA SER A 205 9.78 -29.34 -10.59
C SER A 205 9.03 -29.20 -11.93
N HIS A 206 8.60 -27.98 -12.27
CA HIS A 206 7.95 -27.67 -13.54
C HIS A 206 8.86 -28.01 -14.73
N PHE A 207 10.09 -27.51 -14.71
CA PHE A 207 11.05 -27.76 -15.79
C PHE A 207 11.51 -29.22 -15.82
N LYS A 208 11.72 -29.84 -14.66
CA LYS A 208 12.02 -31.26 -14.57
C LYS A 208 10.91 -32.10 -15.21
N ARG A 209 9.63 -31.74 -15.03
CA ARG A 209 8.49 -32.40 -15.70
C ARG A 209 8.43 -32.13 -17.20
N LEU A 210 8.74 -30.92 -17.64
CA LEU A 210 8.82 -30.58 -19.07
C LEU A 210 9.92 -31.35 -19.80
N TYR A 211 11.03 -31.62 -19.10
CA TYR A 211 12.24 -32.23 -19.69
C TYR A 211 12.50 -33.66 -19.22
N SER A 212 11.67 -34.23 -18.34
CA SER A 212 11.71 -35.66 -18.02
C SER A 212 11.08 -36.42 -19.18
N PHE A 213 11.92 -37.09 -19.96
CA PHE A 213 11.54 -37.97 -21.06
C PHE A 213 10.80 -39.25 -20.63
N GLU A 214 10.37 -39.36 -19.37
CA GLU A 214 9.51 -40.45 -18.94
C GLU A 214 8.14 -40.28 -19.61
N GLU A 215 8.04 -40.96 -20.75
CA GLU A 215 6.84 -41.34 -21.48
C GLU A 215 5.90 -40.18 -21.81
N ASN A 216 6.35 -39.29 -22.69
CA ASN A 216 5.39 -38.57 -23.52
C ASN A 216 4.79 -39.60 -24.49
N PRO A 217 3.49 -39.98 -24.39
CA PRO A 217 2.88 -40.97 -25.28
C PRO A 217 2.80 -40.52 -26.75
N LYS A 218 3.22 -39.29 -27.04
CA LYS A 218 3.39 -38.73 -28.39
C LYS A 218 4.83 -38.68 -28.85
N PHE A 219 5.77 -39.20 -28.06
CA PHE A 219 7.15 -39.34 -28.49
C PHE A 219 7.19 -40.41 -29.59
N ASP A 220 7.52 -39.99 -30.80
CA ASP A 220 7.67 -40.87 -31.95
C ASP A 220 9.15 -41.31 -32.01
N PRO A 221 9.50 -42.51 -31.51
CA PRO A 221 10.87 -43.01 -31.56
C PRO A 221 11.36 -43.16 -33.00
N PHE A 222 10.45 -43.38 -33.96
CA PHE A 222 10.78 -43.48 -35.38
C PHE A 222 11.22 -42.12 -35.94
N HIS A 223 10.53 -41.03 -35.56
CA HIS A 223 10.93 -39.69 -35.98
C HIS A 223 12.30 -39.29 -35.41
N LYS A 224 12.57 -39.63 -34.15
CA LYS A 224 13.90 -39.39 -33.55
C LYS A 224 15.00 -40.09 -34.35
N GLU A 225 14.84 -41.38 -34.61
CA GLU A 225 15.82 -42.18 -35.35
C GLU A 225 16.03 -41.64 -36.77
N LEU A 226 14.95 -41.19 -37.43
CA LEU A 226 14.99 -40.62 -38.78
C LEU A 226 15.77 -39.29 -38.81
N VAL A 227 15.59 -38.43 -37.80
CA VAL A 227 16.34 -37.18 -37.65
C VAL A 227 17.80 -37.45 -37.33
N GLU A 228 18.09 -38.35 -36.40
CA GLU A 228 19.47 -38.73 -36.04
C GLU A 228 20.22 -39.27 -37.26
N ASN A 229 19.61 -40.19 -38.02
CA ASN A 229 20.19 -40.70 -39.26
C ASN A 229 20.41 -39.63 -40.33
N SER A 230 19.49 -38.66 -40.45
CA SER A 230 19.61 -37.55 -41.41
C SER A 230 20.76 -36.60 -41.05
N VAL A 231 20.93 -36.30 -39.75
CA VAL A 231 22.03 -35.46 -39.25
C VAL A 231 23.36 -36.17 -39.41
N THR A 232 23.45 -37.45 -39.07
CA THR A 232 24.68 -38.24 -39.28
C THR A 232 25.04 -38.33 -40.75
N LYS A 233 24.04 -38.47 -41.64
CA LYS A 233 24.27 -38.44 -43.09
C LYS A 233 24.80 -37.09 -43.57
N TYR A 234 24.27 -35.98 -43.06
CA TYR A 234 24.72 -34.63 -43.40
C TYR A 234 26.14 -34.34 -42.90
N LEU A 235 26.47 -34.80 -41.69
CA LEU A 235 27.82 -34.63 -41.12
C LEU A 235 28.86 -35.52 -41.80
N ASN A 236 28.45 -36.65 -42.36
CA ASN A 236 29.33 -37.61 -43.02
C ASN A 236 29.37 -37.45 -44.55
N THR A 237 28.56 -36.58 -45.14
CA THR A 237 28.78 -36.16 -46.53
C THR A 237 29.99 -35.24 -46.57
N PRO A 238 31.11 -35.65 -47.22
CA PRO A 238 32.25 -34.76 -47.38
C PRO A 238 31.79 -33.55 -48.19
N ASP A 239 32.17 -32.34 -47.75
CA ASP A 239 31.98 -31.12 -48.51
C ASP A 239 32.56 -31.36 -49.90
N VAL A 240 31.68 -31.39 -50.91
CA VAL A 240 32.12 -31.39 -52.30
C VAL A 240 32.69 -30.01 -52.52
N ASP A 241 34.03 -29.92 -52.52
CA ASP A 241 34.78 -28.72 -52.92
C ASP A 241 34.20 -28.21 -54.23
N HIS A 242 33.49 -27.09 -54.14
CA HIS A 242 32.96 -26.38 -55.27
C HIS A 242 34.08 -25.52 -55.87
N ASP A 243 35.10 -26.19 -56.42
CA ASP A 243 36.12 -25.51 -57.21
C ASP A 243 35.64 -25.30 -58.66
N TYR A 244 36.01 -24.12 -59.19
CA TYR A 244 35.90 -23.63 -60.57
C TYR A 244 34.54 -23.01 -60.99
N ILE A 245 34.40 -21.83 -61.63
CA ILE A 245 35.31 -20.95 -62.40
C ILE A 245 34.87 -19.49 -62.18
N GLY A 246 35.81 -18.55 -62.04
CA GLY A 246 35.52 -17.12 -62.11
C GLY A 246 35.10 -16.64 -63.50
N SER A 247 34.23 -15.62 -63.55
CA SER A 247 34.19 -14.63 -64.63
C SER A 247 33.51 -13.34 -64.18
N ASN A 248 34.22 -12.24 -64.42
CA ASN A 248 33.87 -10.84 -64.25
C ASN A 248 32.46 -10.48 -64.76
N ASN A 249 31.75 -9.56 -64.09
CA ASN A 249 31.69 -8.13 -64.46
C ASN A 249 30.48 -7.41 -63.83
N GLN A 250 30.75 -6.16 -63.42
CA GLN A 250 29.88 -4.98 -63.47
C GLN A 250 28.63 -4.89 -62.56
N GLY A 251 28.78 -4.03 -61.55
CA GLY A 251 27.93 -2.85 -61.28
C GLY A 251 26.41 -3.00 -61.31
N THR A 252 25.76 -2.67 -60.19
CA THR A 252 24.88 -1.48 -60.08
C THR A 252 24.19 -1.38 -58.72
N THR A 253 24.28 -0.18 -58.15
CA THR A 253 23.23 0.56 -57.42
C THR A 253 22.71 0.06 -56.07
N LYS A 254 23.20 0.72 -55.02
CA LYS A 254 22.53 0.88 -53.72
C LYS A 254 21.12 1.46 -53.91
N GLN A 255 20.09 0.74 -53.48
CA GLN A 255 18.77 1.34 -53.19
C GLN A 255 18.56 1.48 -51.68
N GLN A 256 18.60 2.73 -51.22
CA GLN A 256 18.04 3.16 -49.94
C GLN A 256 16.50 3.09 -50.02
N LYS A 257 15.88 2.25 -49.20
CA LYS A 257 14.42 2.32 -48.97
C LYS A 257 14.10 3.41 -47.96
N ARG A 258 13.59 4.52 -48.49
CA ARG A 258 12.97 5.64 -47.78
C ARG A 258 11.53 5.23 -47.41
N ILE A 259 11.24 5.10 -46.12
CA ILE A 259 9.88 4.91 -45.61
C ILE A 259 9.22 6.29 -45.53
N THR A 260 8.16 6.52 -46.30
CA THR A 260 7.34 7.74 -46.24
C THR A 260 5.93 7.38 -45.79
N ARG A 261 5.46 8.11 -44.77
CA ARG A 261 4.10 8.11 -44.22
C ARG A 261 3.09 8.55 -45.28
N GLN A 262 1.94 7.90 -45.34
CA GLN A 262 0.72 8.49 -45.88
C GLN A 262 -0.31 8.65 -44.76
N HIS A 263 -0.69 9.91 -44.52
CA HIS A 263 -1.97 10.30 -43.97
C HIS A 263 -3.02 10.08 -45.06
N HIS A 264 -4.09 9.36 -44.73
CA HIS A 264 -5.35 9.51 -45.45
C HIS A 264 -6.37 10.23 -44.57
N ILE A 265 -7.13 11.05 -45.29
CA ILE A 265 -8.15 12.02 -44.90
C ILE A 265 -9.29 11.35 -44.16
#